data_AF-A0A455BWN9-F1
#
_entry.id   AF-A0A455BWN9-F1
#
_cell.length_a   1.000
_cell.length_b   1.000
_cell.length_c   1.000
_cell.angle_alpha   90.00
_cell.angle_beta   90.00
_cell.angle_gamma   90.00
#
_symmetry.space_group_name_H-M   'P 1'
#
loop_
_entity.id
_entity.type
_entity.pdbx_description
1 polymer ?
#
loop_
_entity_poly.entity_id
_entity_poly.type
_entity_poly.pdbx_seq_one_letter_code
_entity_poly.pdbx_strand_id
1 'polypeptide(L)'
;MWLFHAEVASPSWPSRHLSRPSLGLAPGDRAAMLHLLALLLHCLPLASGDYDICKSWVSTDEGPTWEFYACQPRAMRLKDYVKVKVEPSGITCGDPPERFCSHENPYLCSNECDASNPDLAHPPRLMFDREDEGLATYWQSVTWSRYPSPLEANITLSWNKSVELTDDVVVTFEYGRPTVMVLEKSLDNGRTWQPYQFYAEDCTEAFGMPARRARDLSASGAHRVLCTEEYSRWAGSKKEKHVRFEVRDRFAIFAGPNLRNMDNLYTRLESAKGLKGFFTLTDLRMRLLRPALGGTYVQRENLYKYFYAISNIEVVGR
;
A
#
# COMPACT_ATOMS: atom_id res chain seq x y z
N MET A 1 60.25 19.10 44.43
CA MET A 1 61.11 18.12 45.13
C MET A 1 61.04 16.82 44.34
N TRP A 2 62.19 16.30 43.91
CA TRP A 2 62.53 15.00 43.24
C TRP A 2 61.41 13.94 43.07
N LEU A 3 61.13 13.30 41.91
CA LEU A 3 61.91 12.56 40.87
C LEU A 3 62.12 11.03 41.09
N PHE A 4 61.91 10.26 39.99
CA PHE A 4 62.32 8.86 39.68
C PHE A 4 61.60 7.68 40.39
N HIS A 5 61.10 6.62 39.69
CA HIS A 5 61.78 5.45 39.01
C HIS A 5 62.55 4.56 40.03
N ALA A 6 62.73 3.23 39.92
CA ALA A 6 62.62 2.20 38.86
C ALA A 6 62.58 0.78 39.56
N GLU A 7 62.41 -0.42 38.96
CA GLU A 7 61.89 -0.99 37.69
C GLU A 7 61.97 -2.56 37.78
N VAL A 8 61.64 -3.31 36.71
CA VAL A 8 62.02 -4.72 36.39
C VAL A 8 61.27 -5.89 37.07
N ALA A 9 60.62 -6.73 36.25
CA ALA A 9 60.69 -8.21 36.31
C ALA A 9 60.18 -8.89 35.01
N SER A 10 60.96 -9.83 34.47
CA SER A 10 60.60 -10.83 33.43
C SER A 10 60.87 -12.24 34.00
N PRO A 11 60.14 -13.31 33.63
CA PRO A 11 60.40 -14.11 32.39
C PRO A 11 59.07 -14.63 31.75
N SER A 12 58.93 -15.63 30.83
CA SER A 12 59.81 -16.68 30.26
C SER A 12 59.37 -17.10 28.83
N TRP A 13 60.04 -18.10 28.24
CA TRP A 13 59.68 -18.90 27.04
C TRP A 13 59.95 -20.40 27.35
N PRO A 14 59.36 -21.44 26.70
CA PRO A 14 59.58 -21.87 25.29
C PRO A 14 58.30 -22.39 24.53
N SER A 15 58.10 -22.24 23.22
CA SER A 15 58.80 -22.72 21.98
C SER A 15 58.34 -24.08 21.38
N ARG A 16 57.55 -24.00 20.30
CA ARG A 16 57.68 -24.67 18.95
C ARG A 16 57.74 -26.23 18.87
N HIS A 17 57.56 -26.94 17.74
CA HIS A 17 57.63 -26.65 16.28
C HIS A 17 56.80 -27.68 15.45
N LEU A 18 56.95 -27.66 14.11
CA LEU A 18 56.45 -28.60 13.07
C LEU A 18 54.93 -28.57 12.72
N SER A 19 54.46 -28.96 11.53
CA SER A 19 55.00 -28.93 10.15
C SER A 19 53.86 -29.26 9.16
N ARG A 20 53.78 -28.60 8.00
CA ARG A 20 52.86 -29.01 6.91
C ARG A 20 53.50 -30.09 6.01
N PRO A 21 52.76 -31.13 5.64
CA PRO A 21 52.93 -31.82 4.36
C PRO A 21 51.79 -31.48 3.39
N SER A 22 52.10 -31.43 2.10
CA SER A 22 51.15 -31.30 1.00
C SER A 22 51.16 -32.58 0.15
N LEU A 23 50.01 -33.23 -0.01
CA LEU A 23 49.76 -34.16 -1.11
C LEU A 23 48.34 -33.92 -1.65
N GLY A 24 48.20 -33.95 -2.97
CA GLY A 24 46.99 -33.49 -3.66
C GLY A 24 45.88 -34.55 -3.75
N LEU A 25 44.64 -34.06 -3.92
CA LEU A 25 43.54 -34.86 -4.45
C LEU A 25 43.34 -34.56 -5.94
N ALA A 26 43.56 -35.56 -6.77
CA ALA A 26 42.60 -35.98 -7.78
C ALA A 26 42.22 -37.44 -7.42
N PRO A 27 40.95 -37.88 -7.53
CA PRO A 27 39.98 -37.41 -8.50
C PRO A 27 38.77 -36.67 -7.91
N GLY A 28 38.57 -35.43 -8.37
CA GLY A 28 37.28 -34.91 -8.85
C GLY A 28 36.11 -34.82 -7.88
N ASP A 29 35.47 -35.95 -7.58
CA ASP A 29 34.01 -35.96 -7.51
C ASP A 29 33.42 -35.72 -6.11
N ARG A 30 34.07 -36.16 -5.03
CA ARG A 30 33.37 -36.23 -3.72
C ARG A 30 33.19 -34.87 -3.03
N ALA A 31 34.22 -34.03 -3.00
CA ALA A 31 34.10 -32.68 -2.43
C ALA A 31 33.30 -31.75 -3.36
N ALA A 32 33.45 -31.89 -4.69
CA ALA A 32 32.64 -31.17 -5.65
C ALA A 32 31.16 -31.55 -5.56
N MET A 33 30.82 -32.85 -5.45
CA MET A 33 29.46 -33.30 -5.17
C MET A 33 28.93 -32.81 -3.83
N LEU A 34 29.72 -32.82 -2.75
CA LEU A 34 29.27 -32.33 -1.44
C LEU A 34 29.02 -30.82 -1.46
N HIS A 35 29.81 -30.04 -2.18
CA HIS A 35 29.53 -28.62 -2.40
C HIS A 35 28.38 -28.38 -3.37
N LEU A 36 28.19 -29.19 -4.42
CA LEU A 36 26.99 -29.13 -5.27
C LEU A 36 25.71 -29.54 -4.52
N LEU A 37 25.78 -30.55 -3.64
CA LEU A 37 24.67 -30.95 -2.77
C LEU A 37 24.38 -29.85 -1.75
N ALA A 38 25.39 -29.25 -1.15
CA ALA A 38 25.21 -28.07 -0.31
C ALA A 38 24.58 -26.91 -1.11
N LEU A 39 25.01 -26.66 -2.35
CA LEU A 39 24.43 -25.64 -3.25
C LEU A 39 23.03 -26.00 -3.78
N LEU A 40 22.68 -27.28 -3.90
CA LEU A 40 21.33 -27.75 -4.20
C LEU A 40 20.40 -27.65 -2.99
N LEU A 41 20.94 -27.86 -1.77
CA LEU A 41 20.31 -27.44 -0.51
C LEU A 41 20.21 -25.91 -0.40
N HIS A 42 21.03 -25.13 -1.11
CA HIS A 42 20.84 -23.68 -1.32
C HIS A 42 19.92 -23.35 -2.52
N CYS A 43 19.31 -24.35 -3.19
CA CYS A 43 18.38 -24.17 -4.32
C CYS A 43 17.03 -24.88 -4.14
N LEU A 44 16.72 -25.33 -2.92
CA LEU A 44 15.33 -25.49 -2.50
C LEU A 44 14.88 -24.18 -1.84
N PRO A 45 14.19 -23.28 -2.55
CA PRO A 45 13.24 -22.42 -1.89
C PRO A 45 12.13 -23.34 -1.37
N LEU A 46 12.25 -23.78 -0.11
CA LEU A 46 11.09 -24.03 0.74
C LEU A 46 10.43 -22.67 1.08
N ALA A 47 10.08 -21.93 0.03
CA ALA A 47 8.87 -21.15 0.04
C ALA A 47 7.75 -22.20 0.03
N SER A 48 7.34 -22.62 1.22
CA SER A 48 6.03 -23.21 1.42
C SER A 48 5.03 -22.23 0.83
N GLY A 49 4.51 -22.55 -0.35
CA GLY A 49 3.42 -21.80 -0.95
C GLY A 49 2.20 -22.00 -0.06
N ASP A 50 1.99 -21.07 0.89
CA ASP A 50 0.92 -21.13 1.86
C ASP A 50 -0.40 -21.37 1.11
N TYR A 51 -0.94 -22.58 1.24
CA TYR A 51 -2.22 -22.95 0.63
C TYR A 51 -2.22 -22.83 -0.92
N ASP A 52 -1.11 -23.11 -1.62
CA ASP A 52 -1.02 -23.09 -3.10
C ASP A 52 -1.63 -24.36 -3.77
N ILE A 53 -1.77 -25.48 -3.05
CA ILE A 53 -2.20 -26.78 -3.61
C ILE A 53 -3.52 -27.22 -2.97
N CYS A 54 -4.61 -27.28 -3.76
CA CYS A 54 -5.93 -27.72 -3.27
C CYS A 54 -6.08 -29.24 -3.09
N LYS A 55 -5.33 -30.04 -3.85
CA LYS A 55 -5.43 -31.50 -3.82
C LYS A 55 -4.18 -32.20 -4.37
N SER A 56 -3.87 -33.38 -3.86
CA SER A 56 -2.83 -34.28 -4.35
C SER A 56 -3.43 -35.63 -4.75
N TRP A 57 -2.81 -36.31 -5.71
CA TRP A 57 -3.19 -37.67 -6.10
C TRP A 57 -2.33 -38.66 -5.31
N VAL A 58 -2.96 -39.47 -4.48
CA VAL A 58 -2.29 -40.39 -3.54
C VAL A 58 -2.82 -41.80 -3.71
N SER A 59 -2.00 -42.80 -3.40
CA SER A 59 -2.41 -44.20 -3.35
C SER A 59 -2.60 -44.62 -1.89
N THR A 60 -3.81 -45.05 -1.53
CA THR A 60 -4.11 -45.68 -0.23
C THR A 60 -4.33 -47.18 -0.42
N ASP A 61 -4.49 -47.92 0.68
CA ASP A 61 -4.77 -49.36 0.66
C ASP A 61 -6.12 -49.70 -0.03
N GLU A 62 -7.03 -48.72 -0.15
CA GLU A 62 -8.30 -48.83 -0.87
C GLU A 62 -8.20 -48.43 -2.36
N GLY A 63 -7.04 -47.98 -2.81
CA GLY A 63 -6.76 -47.57 -4.19
C GLY A 63 -6.32 -46.10 -4.34
N PRO A 64 -6.18 -45.62 -5.58
CA PRO A 64 -5.74 -44.25 -5.84
C PRO A 64 -6.90 -43.25 -5.67
N THR A 65 -6.67 -42.19 -4.90
CA THR A 65 -7.68 -41.21 -4.49
C THR A 65 -7.11 -39.79 -4.41
N TRP A 66 -7.99 -38.79 -4.25
CA TRP A 66 -7.61 -37.39 -4.03
C TRP A 66 -7.56 -37.10 -2.53
N GLU A 67 -6.41 -36.65 -2.04
CA GLU A 67 -6.32 -35.95 -0.75
C GLU A 67 -6.58 -34.45 -0.99
N PHE A 68 -7.33 -33.80 -0.09
CA PHE A 68 -7.70 -32.40 -0.22
C PHE A 68 -7.07 -31.55 0.88
N TYR A 69 -6.63 -30.34 0.53
CA TYR A 69 -6.06 -29.36 1.45
C TYR A 69 -6.78 -28.01 1.29
N ALA A 70 -6.65 -27.16 2.30
CA ALA A 70 -7.05 -25.75 2.14
C ALA A 70 -6.19 -25.09 1.05
N CYS A 71 -6.80 -24.27 0.20
CA CYS A 71 -6.09 -23.51 -0.83
C CYS A 71 -6.61 -22.08 -1.00
N GLN A 72 -5.75 -21.19 -1.49
CA GLN A 72 -6.07 -19.78 -1.76
C GLN A 72 -5.56 -19.34 -3.13
N PRO A 73 -6.26 -18.44 -3.84
CA PRO A 73 -5.72 -17.83 -5.06
C PRO A 73 -4.52 -16.93 -4.76
N ARG A 74 -3.62 -16.81 -5.72
CA ARG A 74 -2.48 -15.88 -5.67
C ARG A 74 -2.96 -14.43 -5.60
N ALA A 75 -2.21 -13.59 -4.90
CA ALA A 75 -2.43 -12.15 -4.91
C ALA A 75 -2.25 -11.58 -6.34
N MET A 76 -3.12 -10.65 -6.70
CA MET A 76 -3.16 -9.99 -8.01
C MET A 76 -3.33 -8.48 -7.84
N ARG A 77 -2.95 -7.71 -8.86
CA ARG A 77 -3.36 -6.30 -8.97
C ARG A 77 -4.85 -6.26 -9.28
N LEU A 78 -5.66 -5.93 -8.28
CA LEU A 78 -7.11 -5.85 -8.43
C LEU A 78 -7.53 -4.64 -9.29
N LYS A 79 -6.65 -3.65 -9.51
CA LYS A 79 -6.89 -2.57 -10.47
C LYS A 79 -7.05 -3.05 -11.91
N ASP A 80 -6.43 -4.18 -12.29
CA ASP A 80 -6.53 -4.75 -13.64
C ASP A 80 -7.96 -5.32 -13.93
N TYR A 81 -8.82 -5.44 -12.90
CA TYR A 81 -10.18 -6.02 -12.96
C TYR A 81 -11.30 -5.10 -12.44
N VAL A 82 -10.98 -3.85 -12.12
CA VAL A 82 -11.92 -2.92 -11.47
C VAL A 82 -12.86 -2.26 -12.48
N LYS A 83 -14.13 -2.05 -12.08
CA LYS A 83 -15.04 -1.11 -12.75
C LYS A 83 -15.10 0.17 -11.92
N VAL A 84 -14.72 1.29 -12.52
CA VAL A 84 -14.78 2.61 -11.87
C VAL A 84 -16.08 3.33 -12.20
N LYS A 85 -16.65 4.00 -11.19
CA LYS A 85 -17.74 4.97 -11.34
C LYS A 85 -17.36 6.24 -10.58
N VAL A 86 -17.40 7.38 -11.26
CA VAL A 86 -17.11 8.70 -10.67
C VAL A 86 -18.40 9.52 -10.63
N GLU A 87 -18.69 10.12 -9.48
CA GLU A 87 -19.92 10.88 -9.21
C GLU A 87 -19.60 12.18 -8.43
N PRO A 88 -20.40 13.25 -8.54
CA PRO A 88 -21.58 13.39 -9.40
C PRO A 88 -21.23 13.50 -10.89
N SER A 89 -22.24 13.38 -11.77
CA SER A 89 -22.06 13.69 -13.20
C SER A 89 -21.56 15.13 -13.39
N GLY A 90 -20.60 15.33 -14.28
CA GLY A 90 -19.94 16.64 -14.49
C GLY A 90 -18.85 17.00 -13.47
N ILE A 91 -18.43 16.08 -12.59
CA ILE A 91 -17.31 16.33 -11.66
C ILE A 91 -15.93 16.21 -12.32
N THR A 92 -15.79 15.43 -13.40
CA THR A 92 -14.55 15.37 -14.21
C THR A 92 -14.43 16.64 -15.05
N CYS A 93 -13.25 17.23 -15.13
CA CYS A 93 -13.04 18.47 -15.89
C CYS A 93 -13.19 18.27 -17.41
N GLY A 94 -13.37 19.38 -18.13
CA GLY A 94 -13.26 19.43 -19.59
C GLY A 94 -14.57 19.50 -20.37
N ASP A 95 -15.73 19.51 -19.71
CA ASP A 95 -17.04 19.77 -20.32
C ASP A 95 -17.84 20.80 -19.48
N PRO A 96 -17.77 22.11 -19.80
CA PRO A 96 -16.92 22.73 -20.84
C PRO A 96 -15.42 22.74 -20.44
N PRO A 97 -14.51 23.08 -21.38
CA PRO A 97 -13.09 23.25 -21.07
C PRO A 97 -12.83 24.24 -19.93
N GLU A 98 -11.93 23.89 -19.02
CA GLU A 98 -11.62 24.66 -17.81
C GLU A 98 -10.11 24.80 -17.61
N ARG A 99 -9.66 25.99 -17.21
CA ARG A 99 -8.25 26.25 -16.87
C ARG A 99 -7.92 25.88 -15.43
N PHE A 100 -6.70 25.46 -15.19
CA PHE A 100 -6.20 25.11 -13.86
C PHE A 100 -4.77 25.58 -13.61
N CYS A 101 -4.40 25.70 -12.34
CA CYS A 101 -3.03 26.01 -11.93
C CYS A 101 -2.23 24.71 -11.71
N SER A 102 -1.14 24.54 -12.45
CA SER A 102 -0.16 23.48 -12.18
C SER A 102 0.93 23.95 -11.21
N HIS A 103 1.70 23.02 -10.64
CA HIS A 103 2.89 23.35 -9.83
C HIS A 103 4.00 24.03 -10.65
N GLU A 104 4.04 23.79 -11.96
CA GLU A 104 4.98 24.41 -12.90
C GLU A 104 4.55 25.83 -13.28
N ASN A 105 3.24 26.09 -13.31
CA ASN A 105 2.67 27.39 -13.66
C ASN A 105 1.67 27.91 -12.60
N PRO A 106 2.14 28.21 -11.37
CA PRO A 106 1.28 28.64 -10.27
C PRO A 106 0.79 30.10 -10.41
N TYR A 107 1.36 30.87 -11.34
CA TYR A 107 1.06 32.30 -11.51
C TYR A 107 0.19 32.63 -12.73
N LEU A 108 0.38 31.97 -13.88
CA LEU A 108 -0.43 32.23 -15.08
C LEU A 108 -1.62 31.26 -15.20
N CYS A 109 -1.57 30.09 -14.54
CA CYS A 109 -2.62 29.07 -14.53
C CYS A 109 -3.22 28.80 -15.93
N SER A 110 -2.33 28.68 -16.92
CA SER A 110 -2.69 28.57 -18.34
C SER A 110 -2.75 27.14 -18.85
N ASN A 111 -2.69 26.15 -17.95
CA ASN A 111 -3.02 24.77 -18.29
C ASN A 111 -4.54 24.66 -18.43
N GLU A 112 -4.99 23.81 -19.36
CA GLU A 112 -6.40 23.67 -19.73
C GLU A 112 -6.76 22.19 -19.76
N CYS A 113 -7.91 21.85 -19.20
CA CYS A 113 -8.53 20.54 -19.32
C CYS A 113 -9.68 20.65 -20.32
N ASP A 114 -9.67 19.81 -21.34
CA ASP A 114 -10.66 19.76 -22.41
C ASP A 114 -10.99 18.29 -22.70
N ALA A 115 -12.24 17.88 -22.46
CA ALA A 115 -12.66 16.50 -22.62
C ALA A 115 -12.79 16.07 -24.10
N SER A 116 -12.80 17.05 -25.03
CA SER A 116 -12.85 16.80 -26.47
C SER A 116 -11.47 16.56 -27.09
N ASN A 117 -10.39 17.00 -26.43
CA ASN A 117 -9.02 16.82 -26.88
C ASN A 117 -8.30 15.72 -26.06
N PRO A 118 -7.92 14.57 -26.65
CA PRO A 118 -7.25 13.48 -25.94
C PRO A 118 -5.97 13.87 -25.20
N ASP A 119 -5.25 14.91 -25.64
CA ASP A 119 -4.01 15.38 -25.02
C ASP A 119 -4.25 16.25 -23.77
N LEU A 120 -5.49 16.74 -23.57
CA LEU A 120 -5.92 17.60 -22.45
C LEU A 120 -7.06 16.96 -21.63
N ALA A 121 -7.49 15.75 -21.99
CA ALA A 121 -8.59 15.06 -21.35
C ALA A 121 -8.09 14.20 -20.18
N HIS A 122 -8.75 14.33 -19.03
CA HIS A 122 -8.40 13.61 -17.79
C HIS A 122 -9.47 12.60 -17.35
N PRO A 123 -9.81 11.57 -18.16
CA PRO A 123 -10.90 10.63 -17.86
C PRO A 123 -10.55 9.65 -16.72
N PRO A 124 -11.57 9.10 -16.01
CA PRO A 124 -11.37 8.19 -14.86
C PRO A 124 -10.53 6.93 -15.11
N ARG A 125 -10.34 6.52 -16.37
CA ARG A 125 -9.48 5.38 -16.74
C ARG A 125 -8.00 5.61 -16.42
N LEU A 126 -7.56 6.88 -16.34
CA LEU A 126 -6.19 7.30 -16.03
C LEU A 126 -5.85 7.20 -14.53
N MET A 127 -6.64 6.47 -13.73
CA MET A 127 -6.29 6.11 -12.35
C MET A 127 -5.78 4.67 -12.23
N PHE A 128 -5.77 3.90 -13.34
CA PHE A 128 -5.51 2.46 -13.32
C PHE A 128 -4.64 1.97 -14.47
N ASP A 129 -4.25 2.84 -15.40
CA ASP A 129 -3.38 2.54 -16.53
C ASP A 129 -1.95 2.19 -16.08
N ARG A 130 -1.08 2.00 -17.06
CA ARG A 130 0.35 1.77 -16.84
C ARG A 130 1.06 3.08 -17.14
N GLU A 131 1.57 3.71 -16.09
CA GLU A 131 2.47 4.85 -16.22
C GLU A 131 3.77 4.37 -16.89
N ASP A 132 4.12 5.00 -18.03
CA ASP A 132 5.46 4.90 -18.62
C ASP A 132 6.39 5.92 -17.92
N GLU A 133 7.69 5.62 -17.86
CA GLU A 133 8.64 6.42 -17.07
C GLU A 133 8.67 7.90 -17.49
N GLY A 134 8.17 8.78 -16.60
CA GLY A 134 8.26 10.24 -16.72
C GLY A 134 6.98 10.96 -17.16
N LEU A 135 5.92 10.24 -17.54
CA LEU A 135 4.63 10.83 -17.94
C LEU A 135 3.49 10.32 -17.06
N ALA A 136 3.29 10.97 -15.91
CA ALA A 136 2.15 10.67 -15.04
C ALA A 136 0.84 11.12 -15.71
N THR A 137 0.04 10.15 -16.13
CA THR A 137 -1.38 10.33 -16.47
C THR A 137 -2.20 10.45 -15.18
N TYR A 138 -3.37 11.12 -15.24
CA TYR A 138 -4.25 11.27 -14.09
C TYR A 138 -5.68 11.61 -14.50
N TRP A 139 -6.65 11.14 -13.71
CA TRP A 139 -7.99 11.71 -13.67
C TRP A 139 -7.96 13.05 -12.93
N GLN A 140 -8.77 14.02 -13.34
CA GLN A 140 -8.87 15.35 -12.72
C GLN A 140 -10.33 15.79 -12.57
N SER A 141 -10.66 16.38 -11.42
CA SER A 141 -11.94 17.04 -11.20
C SER A 141 -11.98 18.45 -11.78
N VAL A 142 -13.18 19.01 -11.96
CA VAL A 142 -13.35 20.47 -12.09
C VAL A 142 -12.70 21.21 -10.93
N THR A 143 -12.34 22.48 -11.15
CA THR A 143 -11.79 23.35 -10.10
C THR A 143 -12.85 23.77 -9.10
N TRP A 144 -12.43 24.31 -7.95
CA TRP A 144 -13.33 24.79 -6.91
C TRP A 144 -14.01 26.13 -7.23
N SER A 145 -14.28 26.41 -8.51
CA SER A 145 -14.95 27.62 -9.02
C SER A 145 -16.31 27.91 -8.36
N ARG A 146 -16.98 26.88 -7.82
CA ARG A 146 -18.27 26.96 -7.10
C ARG A 146 -18.15 27.30 -5.59
N TYR A 147 -16.95 27.58 -5.08
CA TYR A 147 -16.73 27.97 -3.68
C TYR A 147 -17.68 29.14 -3.27
N PRO A 148 -18.33 29.10 -2.08
CA PRO A 148 -18.08 28.22 -0.94
C PRO A 148 -18.81 26.86 -0.96
N SER A 149 -19.52 26.51 -2.03
CA SER A 149 -20.14 25.18 -2.18
C SER A 149 -19.04 24.10 -2.12
N PRO A 150 -19.16 23.03 -1.32
CA PRO A 150 -18.15 21.98 -1.24
C PRO A 150 -17.78 21.36 -2.60
N LEU A 151 -16.48 21.11 -2.84
CA LEU A 151 -15.99 20.32 -3.96
C LEU A 151 -15.94 18.85 -3.52
N GLU A 152 -17.03 18.13 -3.76
CA GLU A 152 -17.19 16.72 -3.39
C GLU A 152 -17.13 15.81 -4.62
N ALA A 153 -16.39 14.71 -4.50
CA ALA A 153 -16.26 13.69 -5.54
C ALA A 153 -16.27 12.29 -4.92
N ASN A 154 -17.09 11.40 -5.46
CA ASN A 154 -17.17 10.00 -5.07
C ASN A 154 -16.56 9.13 -6.18
N ILE A 155 -15.53 8.35 -5.86
CA ILE A 155 -14.91 7.40 -6.78
C ILE A 155 -15.19 6.00 -6.24
N THR A 156 -16.10 5.29 -6.90
CA THR A 156 -16.49 3.92 -6.56
C THR A 156 -15.72 2.93 -7.42
N LEU A 157 -15.13 1.92 -6.78
CA LEU A 157 -14.36 0.82 -7.35
C LEU A 157 -15.13 -0.47 -7.12
N SER A 158 -15.61 -1.11 -8.17
CA SER A 158 -16.47 -2.30 -8.08
C SER A 158 -15.84 -3.51 -8.76
N TRP A 159 -15.75 -4.64 -8.05
CA TRP A 159 -15.23 -5.90 -8.60
C TRP A 159 -16.33 -6.90 -8.95
N ASN A 160 -17.58 -6.70 -8.48
CA ASN A 160 -18.69 -7.65 -8.62
C ASN A 160 -18.32 -9.09 -8.15
N LYS A 161 -17.40 -9.16 -7.19
CA LYS A 161 -16.80 -10.36 -6.62
C LYS A 161 -16.23 -9.97 -5.27
N SER A 162 -16.45 -10.82 -4.25
CA SER A 162 -15.79 -10.68 -2.96
C SER A 162 -14.28 -10.96 -3.11
N VAL A 163 -13.45 -10.00 -2.72
CA VAL A 163 -11.98 -10.05 -2.74
C VAL A 163 -11.42 -9.79 -1.35
N GLU A 164 -10.23 -10.32 -1.06
CA GLU A 164 -9.51 -10.10 0.20
C GLU A 164 -8.23 -9.27 -0.06
N LEU A 165 -8.09 -8.13 0.62
CA LEU A 165 -6.88 -7.30 0.52
C LEU A 165 -5.67 -8.02 1.15
N THR A 166 -4.54 -8.00 0.44
CA THR A 166 -3.28 -8.63 0.89
C THR A 166 -2.13 -7.62 1.05
N ASP A 167 -2.27 -6.41 0.52
CA ASP A 167 -1.32 -5.31 0.70
C ASP A 167 -2.07 -3.98 0.86
N ASP A 168 -1.34 -2.89 1.15
CA ASP A 168 -1.93 -1.56 1.33
C ASP A 168 -2.75 -1.12 0.11
N VAL A 169 -3.86 -0.42 0.34
CA VAL A 169 -4.49 0.37 -0.74
C VAL A 169 -3.77 1.72 -0.81
N VAL A 170 -3.20 2.04 -1.97
CA VAL A 170 -2.41 3.26 -2.18
C VAL A 170 -3.07 4.13 -3.24
N VAL A 171 -3.38 5.38 -2.90
CA VAL A 171 -3.93 6.37 -3.82
C VAL A 171 -2.90 7.48 -4.00
N THR A 172 -2.46 7.72 -5.23
CA THR A 172 -1.48 8.74 -5.58
C THR A 172 -2.18 9.98 -6.13
N PHE A 173 -2.01 11.12 -5.45
CA PHE A 173 -2.57 12.42 -5.85
C PHE A 173 -1.50 13.32 -6.46
N GLU A 174 -1.79 13.93 -7.61
CA GLU A 174 -0.82 14.75 -8.34
C GLU A 174 -0.69 16.17 -7.79
N TYR A 175 -1.81 16.86 -7.56
CA TYR A 175 -1.87 18.26 -7.12
C TYR A 175 -2.28 18.41 -5.65
N GLY A 176 -1.72 17.53 -4.81
CA GLY A 176 -1.94 17.53 -3.37
C GLY A 176 -3.06 16.59 -2.91
N ARG A 177 -2.87 16.03 -1.71
CA ARG A 177 -3.81 15.09 -1.08
C ARG A 177 -5.07 15.83 -0.55
N PRO A 178 -6.22 15.17 -0.40
CA PRO A 178 -7.40 15.78 0.21
C PRO A 178 -7.14 16.18 1.66
N THR A 179 -7.61 17.37 2.06
CA THR A 179 -7.62 17.78 3.48
C THR A 179 -8.74 17.09 4.26
N VAL A 180 -9.79 16.60 3.58
CA VAL A 180 -10.81 15.72 4.17
C VAL A 180 -11.27 14.69 3.14
N MET A 181 -11.18 13.39 3.49
CA MET A 181 -11.78 12.30 2.71
C MET A 181 -12.15 11.10 3.58
N VAL A 182 -13.03 10.23 3.07
CA VAL A 182 -13.39 8.95 3.69
C VAL A 182 -13.18 7.83 2.69
N LEU A 183 -12.53 6.75 3.12
CA LEU A 183 -12.57 5.47 2.42
C LEU A 183 -13.70 4.64 3.02
N GLU A 184 -14.69 4.29 2.21
CA GLU A 184 -15.77 3.35 2.54
C GLU A 184 -15.54 2.02 1.82
N LYS A 185 -16.14 0.95 2.34
CA LYS A 185 -16.22 -0.35 1.66
C LYS A 185 -17.64 -0.91 1.64
N SER A 186 -17.89 -1.79 0.68
CA SER A 186 -19.09 -2.64 0.63
C SER A 186 -18.73 -4.13 0.74
N LEU A 187 -19.70 -4.93 1.16
CA LEU A 187 -19.63 -6.41 1.20
C LEU A 187 -20.75 -7.05 0.35
N ASP A 188 -21.65 -6.25 -0.23
CA ASP A 188 -22.90 -6.70 -0.85
C ASP A 188 -23.13 -6.13 -2.27
N ASN A 189 -22.04 -5.81 -2.97
CA ASN A 189 -22.01 -5.22 -4.31
C ASN A 189 -22.63 -3.81 -4.34
N GLY A 190 -22.19 -2.97 -3.40
CA GLY A 190 -22.50 -1.54 -3.33
C GLY A 190 -23.90 -1.18 -2.81
N ARG A 191 -24.64 -2.12 -2.21
CA ARG A 191 -25.98 -1.87 -1.66
C ARG A 191 -25.90 -1.17 -0.31
N THR A 192 -25.02 -1.64 0.55
CA THR A 192 -24.67 -1.00 1.82
C THR A 192 -23.19 -0.59 1.84
N TRP A 193 -22.92 0.47 2.58
CA TRP A 193 -21.61 1.11 2.68
C TRP A 193 -21.28 1.32 4.16
N GLN A 194 -20.05 0.98 4.53
CA GLN A 194 -19.52 1.20 5.87
C GLN A 194 -18.19 1.95 5.78
N PRO A 195 -17.90 2.88 6.70
CA PRO A 195 -16.62 3.56 6.73
C PRO A 195 -15.51 2.55 7.02
N TYR A 196 -14.39 2.69 6.31
CA TYR A 196 -13.24 1.81 6.41
C TYR A 196 -12.05 2.54 7.05
N GLN A 197 -11.81 3.79 6.63
CA GLN A 197 -10.88 4.72 7.26
C GLN A 197 -11.24 6.18 6.95
N PHE A 198 -11.05 7.07 7.92
CA PHE A 198 -11.23 8.52 7.79
C PHE A 198 -9.88 9.23 7.67
N TYR A 199 -9.83 10.30 6.89
CA TYR A 199 -8.62 11.10 6.67
C TYR A 199 -8.99 12.58 6.77
N ALA A 200 -8.29 13.31 7.64
CA ALA A 200 -8.55 14.74 7.85
C ALA A 200 -7.27 15.49 8.24
N GLU A 201 -7.20 16.79 7.96
CA GLU A 201 -6.15 17.67 8.49
C GLU A 201 -6.27 17.84 10.01
N ASP A 202 -7.50 17.90 10.52
CA ASP A 202 -7.88 17.75 11.93
C ASP A 202 -9.01 16.72 12.04
N CYS A 203 -8.73 15.57 12.66
CA CYS A 203 -9.69 14.49 12.82
C CYS A 203 -10.83 14.80 13.81
N THR A 204 -10.59 15.70 14.76
CA THR A 204 -11.56 16.11 15.77
C THR A 204 -12.56 17.09 15.18
N GLU A 205 -12.08 18.07 14.40
CA GLU A 205 -12.93 19.03 13.67
C GLU A 205 -13.79 18.33 12.62
N ALA A 206 -13.19 17.51 11.74
CA ALA A 206 -13.89 16.99 10.57
C ALA A 206 -14.87 15.86 10.88
N PHE A 207 -14.57 15.01 11.88
CA PHE A 207 -15.33 13.79 12.15
C PHE A 207 -15.64 13.54 13.65
N GLY A 208 -15.20 14.42 14.56
CA GLY A 208 -15.33 14.17 16.01
C GLY A 208 -14.51 12.98 16.51
N MET A 209 -13.44 12.59 15.79
CA MET A 209 -12.65 11.40 16.06
C MET A 209 -11.24 11.76 16.54
N PRO A 210 -10.66 11.06 17.53
CA PRO A 210 -9.25 11.23 17.88
C PRO A 210 -8.36 10.69 16.75
N ALA A 211 -7.35 11.46 16.37
CA ALA A 211 -6.31 11.03 15.42
C ALA A 211 -5.57 9.79 15.94
N ARG A 212 -5.41 8.78 15.08
CA ARG A 212 -4.72 7.51 15.36
C ARG A 212 -4.04 6.99 14.09
N ARG A 213 -3.13 6.04 14.25
CA ARG A 213 -2.40 5.37 13.17
C ARG A 213 -2.63 3.86 13.24
N ALA A 214 -2.61 3.17 12.11
CA ALA A 214 -2.89 1.73 12.07
C ALA A 214 -1.90 0.91 12.91
N ARG A 215 -0.60 1.22 12.85
CA ARG A 215 0.46 0.60 13.67
C ARG A 215 0.33 0.80 15.19
N ASP A 216 -0.48 1.75 15.66
CA ASP A 216 -0.72 1.99 17.09
C ASP A 216 -1.94 1.18 17.63
N LEU A 217 -2.59 0.36 16.80
CA LEU A 217 -3.72 -0.48 17.21
C LEU A 217 -3.27 -1.72 18.00
N SER A 218 -4.06 -2.10 19.00
CA SER A 218 -3.88 -3.37 19.71
C SER A 218 -4.39 -4.57 18.89
N ALA A 219 -3.91 -5.78 19.19
CA ALA A 219 -4.41 -7.03 18.61
C ALA A 219 -5.95 -7.19 18.72
N SER A 220 -6.54 -6.77 19.84
CA SER A 220 -8.00 -6.76 20.03
C SER A 220 -8.74 -5.74 19.17
N GLY A 221 -8.06 -4.70 18.70
CA GLY A 221 -8.61 -3.59 17.91
C GLY A 221 -8.07 -3.50 16.47
N ALA A 222 -7.40 -4.54 15.95
CA ALA A 222 -6.75 -4.49 14.63
C ALA A 222 -7.72 -4.21 13.45
N HIS A 223 -9.00 -4.57 13.61
CA HIS A 223 -10.10 -4.29 12.68
C HIS A 223 -10.87 -2.99 13.00
N ARG A 224 -10.34 -2.12 13.86
CA ARG A 224 -10.99 -0.85 14.23
C ARG A 224 -10.84 0.18 13.11
N VAL A 225 -11.96 0.81 12.76
CA VAL A 225 -12.01 2.02 11.93
C VAL A 225 -11.47 3.20 12.73
N LEU A 226 -10.61 4.00 12.09
CA LEU A 226 -9.93 5.15 12.71
C LEU A 226 -9.97 6.38 11.81
N CYS A 227 -9.61 7.53 12.36
CA CYS A 227 -9.23 8.71 11.60
C CYS A 227 -7.72 8.94 11.73
N THR A 228 -7.04 9.22 10.62
CA THR A 228 -5.60 9.54 10.58
C THR A 228 -5.35 10.92 9.96
N GLU A 229 -4.40 11.64 10.54
CA GLU A 229 -3.92 12.93 10.03
C GLU A 229 -2.63 12.78 9.19
N GLU A 230 -2.01 11.58 9.16
CA GLU A 230 -0.68 11.36 8.54
C GLU A 230 -0.65 11.72 7.04
N TYR A 231 -1.79 11.62 6.34
CA TYR A 231 -1.89 11.86 4.89
C TYR A 231 -2.65 13.14 4.50
N SER A 232 -3.24 13.87 5.44
CA SER A 232 -4.08 15.03 5.15
C SER A 232 -3.58 16.33 5.77
N ARG A 233 -2.73 16.27 6.80
CA ARG A 233 -2.10 17.45 7.39
C ARG A 233 -1.02 18.03 6.50
N TRP A 234 -1.02 19.36 6.29
CA TRP A 234 -0.14 20.06 5.33
C TRP A 234 -0.27 19.56 3.88
N ALA A 235 -1.45 19.07 3.50
CA ALA A 235 -1.68 18.56 2.16
C ALA A 235 -1.63 19.69 1.12
N GLY A 236 -0.76 19.52 0.12
CA GLY A 236 -0.41 20.56 -0.87
C GLY A 236 0.89 21.31 -0.57
N SER A 237 1.41 21.27 0.67
CA SER A 237 2.69 21.93 1.03
C SER A 237 3.90 21.00 0.90
N LYS A 238 3.70 19.69 1.03
CA LYS A 238 4.73 18.65 0.87
C LYS A 238 4.58 17.93 -0.47
N LYS A 239 5.69 17.45 -1.05
CA LYS A 239 5.73 16.57 -2.23
C LYS A 239 5.24 15.13 -1.97
N GLU A 240 4.59 14.87 -0.84
CA GLU A 240 4.03 13.55 -0.52
C GLU A 240 2.70 13.37 -1.25
N LYS A 241 2.66 12.51 -2.27
CA LYS A 241 1.48 12.28 -3.11
C LYS A 241 0.53 11.20 -2.58
N HIS A 242 1.02 10.26 -1.78
CA HIS A 242 0.25 9.07 -1.41
C HIS A 242 -0.65 9.27 -0.18
N VAL A 243 -1.88 8.77 -0.28
CA VAL A 243 -2.76 8.39 0.84
C VAL A 243 -2.78 6.86 0.90
N ARG A 244 -2.68 6.28 2.10
CA ARG A 244 -2.66 4.82 2.30
C ARG A 244 -3.77 4.36 3.23
N PHE A 245 -4.30 3.18 2.93
CA PHE A 245 -4.99 2.34 3.90
C PHE A 245 -4.07 1.18 4.26
N GLU A 246 -3.61 1.16 5.51
CA GLU A 246 -2.46 0.38 5.95
C GLU A 246 -2.88 -1.05 6.33
N VAL A 247 -2.91 -1.94 5.34
CA VAL A 247 -3.16 -3.37 5.52
C VAL A 247 -1.94 -4.03 6.14
N ARG A 248 -0.73 -3.65 5.70
CA ARG A 248 0.54 -4.21 6.21
C ARG A 248 0.72 -3.94 7.70
N ASP A 249 0.46 -2.70 8.15
CA ASP A 249 0.55 -2.33 9.57
C ASP A 249 -0.41 -3.17 10.42
N ARG A 250 -1.63 -3.43 9.94
CA ARG A 250 -2.63 -4.24 10.65
C ARG A 250 -2.25 -5.73 10.68
N PHE A 251 -1.60 -6.24 9.63
CA PHE A 251 -1.01 -7.59 9.65
C PHE A 251 0.20 -7.68 10.58
N ALA A 252 1.04 -6.63 10.65
CA ALA A 252 2.23 -6.59 11.49
C ALA A 252 1.92 -6.68 13.00
N ILE A 253 0.71 -6.29 13.43
CA ILE A 253 0.20 -6.52 14.80
C ILE A 253 0.25 -8.01 15.20
N PHE A 254 0.10 -8.93 14.23
CA PHE A 254 0.13 -10.38 14.45
C PHE A 254 1.39 -11.05 13.89
N ALA A 255 1.85 -10.66 12.70
CA ALA A 255 3.00 -11.25 12.03
C ALA A 255 4.36 -10.63 12.42
N GLY A 256 4.35 -9.58 13.25
CA GLY A 256 5.53 -8.77 13.59
C GLY A 256 5.89 -7.78 12.47
N PRO A 257 6.80 -6.81 12.74
CA PRO A 257 7.11 -5.70 11.83
C PRO A 257 7.69 -6.14 10.48
N ASN A 258 8.36 -7.30 10.44
CA ASN A 258 8.94 -7.89 9.22
C ASN A 258 8.02 -8.93 8.54
N LEU A 259 6.76 -9.05 8.98
CA LEU A 259 5.77 -10.04 8.52
C LEU A 259 6.31 -11.49 8.46
N ARG A 260 7.12 -11.90 9.46
CA ARG A 260 7.74 -13.23 9.50
C ARG A 260 6.91 -14.28 10.25
N ASN A 261 6.04 -13.88 11.17
CA ASN A 261 5.21 -14.79 11.95
C ASN A 261 3.83 -14.99 11.28
N MET A 262 3.85 -15.51 10.05
CA MET A 262 2.64 -15.68 9.24
C MET A 262 1.68 -16.71 9.85
N ASP A 263 2.19 -17.76 10.51
CA ASP A 263 1.38 -18.76 11.22
C ASP A 263 0.43 -18.12 12.25
N ASN A 264 0.92 -17.17 13.05
CA ASN A 264 0.09 -16.43 14.00
C ASN A 264 -0.92 -15.52 13.27
N LEU A 265 -0.56 -14.90 12.16
CA LEU A 265 -1.50 -14.11 11.36
C LEU A 265 -2.65 -14.97 10.81
N TYR A 266 -2.36 -16.12 10.18
CA TYR A 266 -3.39 -17.04 9.69
C TYR A 266 -4.26 -17.58 10.82
N THR A 267 -3.64 -18.01 11.93
CA THR A 267 -4.35 -18.47 13.14
C THR A 267 -5.31 -17.39 13.65
N ARG A 268 -4.93 -16.10 13.59
CA ARG A 268 -5.75 -14.98 14.02
C ARG A 268 -6.80 -14.58 13.00
N LEU A 269 -6.53 -14.67 11.70
CA LEU A 269 -7.53 -14.43 10.65
C LEU A 269 -8.71 -15.41 10.75
N GLU A 270 -8.43 -16.68 11.11
CA GLU A 270 -9.47 -17.70 11.29
C GLU A 270 -10.16 -17.59 12.66
N SER A 271 -9.40 -17.44 13.76
CA SER A 271 -9.98 -17.44 15.12
C SER A 271 -10.57 -16.11 15.59
N ALA A 272 -10.10 -14.96 15.08
CA ALA A 272 -10.57 -13.65 15.53
C ALA A 272 -11.80 -13.19 14.73
N LYS A 273 -12.97 -13.29 15.35
CA LYS A 273 -14.26 -12.88 14.76
C LYS A 273 -14.17 -11.49 14.13
N GLY A 274 -14.47 -11.42 12.84
CA GLY A 274 -14.51 -10.17 12.07
C GLY A 274 -13.16 -9.71 11.50
N LEU A 275 -12.02 -10.30 11.88
CA LEU A 275 -10.71 -9.86 11.37
C LEU A 275 -10.55 -10.15 9.87
N LYS A 276 -10.83 -11.38 9.41
CA LYS A 276 -10.81 -11.71 7.97
C LYS A 276 -11.81 -10.85 7.18
N GLY A 277 -13.06 -10.76 7.66
CA GLY A 277 -14.11 -9.91 7.09
C GLY A 277 -13.80 -8.40 7.10
N PHE A 278 -12.80 -7.95 7.88
CA PHE A 278 -12.31 -6.58 7.79
C PHE A 278 -11.47 -6.35 6.53
N PHE A 279 -10.75 -7.35 6.00
CA PHE A 279 -9.98 -7.24 4.75
C PHE A 279 -10.77 -7.70 3.51
N THR A 280 -11.89 -8.41 3.70
CA THR A 280 -12.84 -8.75 2.65
C THR A 280 -13.66 -7.54 2.19
N LEU A 281 -13.91 -7.39 0.89
CA LEU A 281 -14.80 -6.37 0.29
C LEU A 281 -15.31 -6.80 -1.10
N THR A 282 -16.41 -6.19 -1.57
CA THR A 282 -16.86 -6.27 -2.98
C THR A 282 -16.60 -4.98 -3.75
N ASP A 283 -16.52 -3.86 -3.02
CA ASP A 283 -16.36 -2.52 -3.56
C ASP A 283 -15.62 -1.63 -2.55
N LEU A 284 -14.90 -0.64 -3.07
CA LEU A 284 -14.38 0.50 -2.31
C LEU A 284 -15.02 1.79 -2.83
N ARG A 285 -15.18 2.79 -1.96
CA ARG A 285 -15.52 4.15 -2.39
C ARG A 285 -14.64 5.15 -1.66
N MET A 286 -13.93 5.97 -2.42
CA MET A 286 -13.33 7.19 -1.90
C MET A 286 -14.36 8.31 -1.99
N ARG A 287 -14.70 8.92 -0.86
CA ARG A 287 -15.51 10.13 -0.76
C ARG A 287 -14.57 11.28 -0.46
N LEU A 288 -14.24 12.07 -1.48
CA LEU A 288 -13.40 13.25 -1.38
C LEU A 288 -14.29 14.42 -0.97
N LEU A 289 -14.02 15.04 0.17
CA LEU A 289 -14.91 16.05 0.80
C LEU A 289 -14.29 17.45 0.84
N ARG A 290 -12.96 17.56 0.84
CA ARG A 290 -12.23 18.84 0.76
C ARG A 290 -10.88 18.65 0.05
N PRO A 291 -10.54 19.46 -0.98
CA PRO A 291 -9.28 19.36 -1.71
C PRO A 291 -8.08 19.79 -0.87
N ALA A 292 -6.87 19.69 -1.44
CA ALA A 292 -5.66 20.22 -0.83
C ALA A 292 -5.78 21.74 -0.59
N LEU A 293 -5.35 22.23 0.58
CA LEU A 293 -5.37 23.67 0.89
C LEU A 293 -3.97 24.31 0.93
N GLY A 294 -2.91 23.50 0.97
CA GLY A 294 -1.54 23.98 1.12
C GLY A 294 -1.21 24.49 2.53
N GLY A 295 -1.99 24.09 3.55
CA GLY A 295 -1.81 24.55 4.94
C GLY A 295 -2.16 26.02 5.18
N THR A 296 -3.02 26.60 4.34
CA THR A 296 -3.44 28.00 4.41
C THR A 296 -4.93 28.16 4.05
N TYR A 297 -5.47 29.35 4.24
CA TYR A 297 -6.87 29.67 3.90
C TYR A 297 -7.12 29.61 2.39
N VAL A 298 -8.38 29.39 2.00
CA VAL A 298 -8.81 29.42 0.59
C VAL A 298 -8.61 30.83 0.01
N GLN A 299 -7.73 30.95 -0.99
CA GLN A 299 -7.56 32.17 -1.80
C GLN A 299 -8.71 32.24 -2.81
N ARG A 300 -9.65 33.15 -2.59
CA ARG A 300 -10.87 33.30 -3.40
C ARG A 300 -10.59 33.92 -4.77
N GLU A 301 -9.50 34.67 -4.85
CA GLU A 301 -8.95 35.28 -6.06
C GLU A 301 -8.35 34.27 -7.04
N ASN A 302 -8.01 33.05 -6.58
CA ASN A 302 -7.47 32.00 -7.43
C ASN A 302 -7.99 30.62 -6.99
N LEU A 303 -9.21 30.30 -7.45
CA LEU A 303 -9.86 29.01 -7.19
C LEU A 303 -9.35 27.88 -8.12
N TYR A 304 -8.69 28.22 -9.22
CA TYR A 304 -8.20 27.30 -10.25
C TYR A 304 -7.08 26.35 -9.80
N LYS A 305 -6.53 26.56 -8.60
CA LYS A 305 -5.53 25.68 -7.95
C LYS A 305 -6.13 24.65 -6.99
N TYR A 306 -7.44 24.66 -6.78
CA TYR A 306 -8.13 23.74 -5.88
C TYR A 306 -8.95 22.75 -6.70
N PHE A 307 -8.44 21.52 -6.83
CA PHE A 307 -9.09 20.41 -7.53
C PHE A 307 -8.56 19.08 -6.98
N TYR A 308 -9.14 17.96 -7.41
CA TYR A 308 -8.56 16.63 -7.20
C TYR A 308 -7.89 16.16 -8.48
N ALA A 309 -6.73 15.52 -8.36
CA ALA A 309 -6.10 14.80 -9.44
C ALA A 309 -5.48 13.51 -8.90
N ILE A 310 -5.78 12.37 -9.53
CA ILE A 310 -5.34 11.03 -9.09
C ILE A 310 -4.70 10.31 -10.27
N SER A 311 -3.44 9.92 -10.13
CA SER A 311 -2.63 9.22 -11.15
C SER A 311 -2.75 7.71 -11.04
N ASN A 312 -2.69 7.16 -9.83
CA ASN A 312 -2.76 5.71 -9.65
C ASN A 312 -3.52 5.34 -8.37
N ILE A 313 -4.36 4.32 -8.48
CA ILE A 313 -5.00 3.62 -7.37
C ILE A 313 -4.53 2.16 -7.40
N GLU A 314 -3.63 1.82 -6.50
CA GLU A 314 -3.14 0.46 -6.32
C GLU A 314 -3.97 -0.28 -5.27
N VAL A 315 -4.52 -1.42 -5.68
CA VAL A 315 -5.26 -2.37 -4.83
C VAL A 315 -4.70 -3.75 -5.11
N VAL A 316 -4.17 -4.42 -4.10
CA VAL A 316 -3.60 -5.78 -4.21
C VAL A 316 -4.35 -6.73 -3.29
N GLY A 317 -4.80 -7.85 -3.84
CA GLY A 317 -5.63 -8.81 -3.13
C GLY A 317 -5.92 -10.06 -3.96
N ARG A 318 -6.84 -10.89 -3.48
CA ARG A 318 -7.17 -12.22 -4.05
C ARG A 318 -8.67 -12.52 -4.02
#